data_AF-A0A936KLY3-F1
#
_entry.id   AF-A0A936KLY3-F1
#
_cell.length_a   1.000
_cell.length_b   1.000
_cell.length_c   1.000
_cell.angle_alpha   90.00
_cell.angle_beta   90.00
_cell.angle_gamma   90.00
#
_symmetry.space_group_name_H-M   'P 1'
#
loop_
_entity.id
_entity.type
_entity.pdbx_description
1 polymer ?
#
loop_
_entity_poly.entity_id
_entity_poly.type
_entity_poly.pdbx_seq_one_letter_code
_entity_poly.pdbx_strand_id
1 'polypeptide(L)'
;MKGTSPFLKYLAAIIMVFGTYLIGYEVPRSDFIRLISVFFIICIGGYFFWKNNLVKEGLIVAVLVRLVLLFSTPSLSDDCYRYIWDGYCSINGIHPFANVPSELVKQKIVGLDDQLLHQFNSPNYFSVYPLVLQIIFAISAFLGKGNNFLIIILMKVFFVLFEFGAIYFILKLLKKLGKASRECFAFCLASNRFY
;
A
#
# COMPACT_ATOMS: atom_id res chain seq x y z
N MET A 1 -22.63 31.20 2.88
CA MET A 1 -22.47 29.90 2.19
C MET A 1 -23.11 28.83 3.05
N LYS A 2 -24.17 28.13 2.59
CA LYS A 2 -24.72 26.99 3.34
C LYS A 2 -23.61 25.94 3.44
N GLY A 3 -23.21 25.58 4.66
CA GLY A 3 -22.21 24.54 4.87
C GLY A 3 -22.63 23.24 4.19
N THR A 4 -21.67 22.48 3.66
CA THR A 4 -21.94 21.17 3.05
C THR A 4 -22.70 20.29 4.05
N SER A 5 -23.81 19.67 3.60
CA SER A 5 -24.66 18.83 4.44
C SER A 5 -23.84 17.78 5.19
N PRO A 6 -23.94 17.69 6.54
CA PRO A 6 -23.22 16.67 7.32
C PRO A 6 -23.53 15.26 6.81
N PHE A 7 -24.79 14.99 6.46
CA PHE A 7 -25.22 13.71 5.90
C PHE A 7 -24.39 13.31 4.67
N LEU A 8 -24.21 14.21 3.70
CA LEU A 8 -23.44 13.91 2.50
C LEU A 8 -21.95 13.66 2.78
N LYS A 9 -21.39 14.34 3.79
CA LYS A 9 -20.00 14.09 4.23
C LYS A 9 -19.84 12.69 4.79
N TYR A 10 -20.72 12.28 5.68
CA TYR A 10 -20.68 10.94 6.27
C TYR A 10 -20.94 9.86 5.22
N LEU A 11 -21.89 10.08 4.31
CA LEU A 11 -22.16 9.16 3.21
C LEU A 11 -20.91 8.97 2.32
N ALA A 12 -20.25 10.07 1.92
CA ALA A 12 -19.01 9.99 1.14
C ALA A 12 -17.88 9.27 1.89
N ALA A 13 -17.74 9.51 3.20
CA ALA A 13 -16.75 8.82 4.03
C ALA A 13 -17.04 7.32 4.11
N ILE A 14 -18.29 6.93 4.37
CA ILE A 14 -18.72 5.52 4.44
C ILE A 14 -18.45 4.83 3.12
N ILE A 15 -18.81 5.46 2.00
CA ILE A 15 -18.55 4.94 0.65
C ILE A 15 -17.06 4.66 0.45
N MET A 16 -16.19 5.59 0.84
CA MET A 16 -14.74 5.41 0.68
C MET A 16 -14.21 4.29 1.58
N VAL A 17 -14.58 4.27 2.87
CA VAL A 17 -14.08 3.28 3.82
C VAL A 17 -14.60 1.87 3.49
N PHE A 18 -15.90 1.74 3.25
CA PHE A 18 -16.52 0.46 2.91
C PHE A 18 -16.09 -0.05 1.54
N GLY A 19 -16.01 0.83 0.53
CA GLY A 19 -15.47 0.46 -0.78
C GLY A 19 -14.03 -0.04 -0.68
N THR A 20 -13.22 0.61 0.15
CA THR A 20 -11.84 0.16 0.40
C THR A 20 -11.81 -1.21 1.07
N TYR A 21 -12.66 -1.45 2.06
CA TYR A 21 -12.81 -2.76 2.68
C TYR A 21 -13.16 -3.83 1.63
N LEU A 22 -14.13 -3.56 0.75
CA LEU A 22 -14.50 -4.50 -0.30
C LEU A 22 -13.31 -4.87 -1.20
N ILE A 23 -12.53 -3.89 -1.67
CA ILE A 23 -11.34 -4.16 -2.50
C ILE A 23 -10.27 -4.94 -1.71
N GLY A 24 -10.05 -4.60 -0.44
CA GLY A 24 -8.99 -5.20 0.36
C GLY A 24 -9.28 -6.61 0.86
N TYR A 25 -10.55 -6.99 1.02
CA TYR A 25 -10.93 -8.21 1.72
C TYR A 25 -11.90 -9.12 0.96
N GLU A 26 -12.79 -8.56 0.14
CA GLU A 26 -13.94 -9.32 -0.39
C GLU A 26 -13.86 -9.55 -1.90
N VAL A 27 -13.29 -8.60 -2.64
CA VAL A 27 -13.27 -8.63 -4.11
C VAL A 27 -11.97 -9.26 -4.59
N PRO A 28 -12.00 -10.45 -5.22
CA PRO A 28 -10.80 -11.08 -5.76
C PRO A 28 -10.20 -10.24 -6.90
N ARG A 29 -8.87 -10.22 -7.02
CA ARG A 29 -8.17 -9.47 -8.11
C ARG A 29 -8.59 -9.87 -9.53
N SER A 30 -9.12 -11.07 -9.72
CA SER A 30 -9.61 -11.57 -11.01
C SER A 30 -10.97 -10.99 -11.40
N ASP A 31 -11.74 -10.46 -10.45
CA ASP A 31 -13.05 -9.85 -10.72
C ASP A 31 -12.89 -8.37 -11.12
N PHE A 32 -12.40 -8.18 -12.34
CA PHE A 32 -12.12 -6.87 -12.90
C PHE A 32 -13.33 -5.91 -12.83
N ILE A 33 -14.54 -6.42 -13.10
CA ILE A 33 -15.76 -5.59 -13.15
C ILE A 33 -16.10 -5.06 -11.76
N ARG A 34 -16.05 -5.91 -10.72
CA ARG A 34 -16.30 -5.44 -9.34
C ARG A 34 -15.20 -4.51 -8.87
N LEU A 35 -13.93 -4.83 -9.14
CA LEU A 35 -12.81 -3.97 -8.75
C LEU A 35 -12.93 -2.56 -9.33
N ILE A 36 -13.13 -2.46 -10.64
CA ILE A 36 -13.20 -1.15 -11.30
C ILE A 36 -14.43 -0.36 -10.84
N SER A 37 -15.55 -1.05 -10.62
CA SER A 37 -16.80 -0.44 -10.17
C SER A 37 -16.66 0.13 -8.75
N VAL A 38 -16.11 -0.65 -7.81
CA VAL A 38 -15.86 -0.19 -6.43
C VAL A 38 -14.82 0.93 -6.41
N PHE A 39 -13.77 0.83 -7.23
CA PHE A 39 -12.76 1.89 -7.37
C PHE A 39 -13.37 3.21 -7.83
N PHE A 40 -14.24 3.21 -8.84
CA PHE A 40 -14.94 4.42 -9.30
C PHE A 40 -15.83 5.01 -8.21
N ILE A 41 -16.53 4.18 -7.44
CA ILE A 41 -17.35 4.61 -6.31
C ILE A 41 -16.50 5.30 -5.23
N ILE A 42 -15.32 4.76 -4.90
CA ILE A 42 -14.37 5.41 -3.98
C ILE A 42 -13.91 6.76 -4.54
N CYS A 43 -13.62 6.84 -5.85
CA CYS A 43 -13.20 8.07 -6.52
C CYS A 43 -14.28 9.16 -6.45
N ILE A 44 -15.57 8.80 -6.56
CA ILE A 44 -16.68 9.74 -6.38
C ILE A 44 -16.69 10.31 -4.95
N GLY A 45 -16.47 9.47 -3.94
CA GLY A 45 -16.32 9.91 -2.55
C GLY A 45 -15.15 10.88 -2.37
N GLY A 46 -13.99 10.56 -2.94
CA GLY A 46 -12.81 11.44 -2.91
C GLY A 46 -13.04 12.78 -3.62
N TYR A 47 -13.69 12.75 -4.79
CA TYR A 47 -14.07 13.93 -5.54
C TYR A 47 -15.02 14.83 -4.75
N PHE A 48 -15.94 14.26 -3.97
CA PHE A 48 -16.81 15.03 -3.08
C PHE A 48 -16.01 15.87 -2.06
N PHE A 49 -15.00 15.28 -1.39
CA PHE A 49 -14.16 16.01 -0.45
C PHE A 49 -13.32 17.10 -1.15
N TRP A 50 -12.77 16.79 -2.33
CA TRP A 50 -12.01 17.74 -3.14
C TRP A 50 -12.88 18.94 -3.58
N LYS A 51 -14.03 18.69 -4.20
CA LYS A 51 -14.95 19.70 -4.73
C LYS A 51 -15.45 20.66 -3.66
N ASN A 52 -15.73 20.14 -2.46
CA ASN A 52 -16.23 20.93 -1.33
C ASN A 52 -15.11 21.55 -0.47
N ASN A 53 -13.84 21.41 -0.85
CA ASN A 53 -12.68 21.91 -0.10
C ASN A 53 -12.60 21.41 1.36
N LEU A 54 -13.04 20.16 1.59
CA LEU A 54 -13.10 19.53 2.91
C LEU A 54 -11.79 18.79 3.23
N VAL A 55 -10.67 19.52 3.21
CA VAL A 55 -9.32 18.95 3.28
C VAL A 55 -9.10 18.20 4.60
N LYS A 56 -9.49 18.79 5.73
CA LYS A 56 -9.29 18.16 7.05
C LYS A 56 -10.07 16.85 7.16
N GLU A 57 -11.36 16.86 6.82
CA GLU A 57 -12.20 15.67 6.88
C GLU A 57 -11.74 14.59 5.90
N GLY A 58 -11.37 14.98 4.67
CA GLY A 58 -10.89 14.01 3.69
C GLY A 58 -9.53 13.41 4.06
N LEU A 59 -8.65 14.13 4.76
CA LEU A 59 -7.43 13.55 5.33
C LEU A 59 -7.73 12.54 6.44
N ILE A 60 -8.73 12.80 7.29
CA ILE A 60 -9.18 11.83 8.30
C ILE A 60 -9.68 10.56 7.60
N VAL A 61 -10.52 10.69 6.58
CA VAL A 61 -11.01 9.54 5.79
C VAL A 61 -9.84 8.80 5.12
N ALA A 62 -8.86 9.53 4.57
CA ALA A 62 -7.68 8.94 3.97
C ALA A 62 -6.83 8.12 4.96
N VAL A 63 -6.75 8.54 6.22
CA VAL A 63 -6.12 7.76 7.30
C VAL A 63 -6.94 6.52 7.62
N LEU A 64 -8.27 6.64 7.76
CA LEU A 64 -9.15 5.50 8.05
C LEU A 64 -9.07 4.41 6.96
N VAL A 65 -9.10 4.82 5.70
CA VAL A 65 -8.90 3.94 4.53
C VAL A 65 -7.59 3.16 4.62
N ARG A 66 -6.48 3.81 5.02
CA ARG A 66 -5.18 3.14 5.22
C ARG A 66 -5.19 2.17 6.39
N LEU A 67 -5.83 2.52 7.50
CA LEU A 67 -5.96 1.62 8.65
C LEU A 67 -6.74 0.36 8.31
N VAL A 68 -7.79 0.48 7.47
CA VAL A 68 -8.52 -0.69 6.95
C VAL A 68 -7.61 -1.59 6.13
N LEU A 69 -6.79 -1.04 5.24
CA LEU A 69 -5.90 -1.82 4.37
C LEU A 69 -4.62 -2.32 5.05
N LEU A 70 -4.26 -1.75 6.20
CA LEU A 70 -3.05 -2.14 6.94
C LEU A 70 -3.05 -3.63 7.28
N PHE A 71 -4.23 -4.17 7.61
CA PHE A 71 -4.41 -5.57 8.02
C PHE A 71 -4.93 -6.48 6.91
N SER A 72 -5.08 -5.97 5.68
CA SER A 72 -5.48 -6.82 4.56
C SER A 72 -4.32 -7.71 4.14
N THR A 73 -4.61 -8.92 3.67
CA THR A 73 -3.64 -9.67 2.88
C THR A 73 -3.56 -9.05 1.49
N PRO A 74 -2.36 -8.77 0.93
CA PRO A 74 -2.24 -8.16 -0.39
C PRO A 74 -2.97 -8.99 -1.43
N SER A 75 -4.06 -8.46 -1.96
CA SER A 75 -4.95 -9.17 -2.89
C SER A 75 -4.66 -8.78 -4.34
N LEU A 76 -4.11 -7.58 -4.58
CA LEU A 76 -3.90 -7.03 -5.91
C LEU A 76 -2.57 -7.43 -6.56
N SER A 77 -1.53 -7.73 -5.78
CA SER A 77 -0.23 -8.20 -6.28
C SER A 77 0.39 -9.23 -5.33
N ASP A 78 1.14 -10.16 -5.91
CA ASP A 78 1.97 -11.17 -5.24
C ASP A 78 3.40 -10.68 -4.94
N ASP A 79 3.76 -9.46 -5.35
CA ASP A 79 5.09 -8.88 -5.10
C ASP A 79 5.46 -8.81 -3.61
N CYS A 80 4.47 -8.83 -2.72
CA CYS A 80 4.71 -8.88 -1.27
C CYS A 80 5.57 -10.08 -0.85
N TYR A 81 5.42 -11.23 -1.52
CA TYR A 81 6.23 -12.41 -1.26
C TYR A 81 7.63 -12.29 -1.86
N ARG A 82 7.78 -11.55 -2.97
CA ARG A 82 9.10 -11.17 -3.49
C ARG A 82 9.83 -10.24 -2.53
N TYR A 83 9.13 -9.32 -1.86
CA TYR A 83 9.71 -8.47 -0.81
C TYR A 83 10.17 -9.30 0.39
N ILE A 84 9.36 -10.28 0.81
CA ILE A 84 9.75 -11.20 1.89
C ILE A 84 11.02 -11.97 1.49
N TRP A 85 11.07 -12.50 0.27
CA TRP A 85 12.25 -13.20 -0.27
C TRP A 85 13.50 -12.33 -0.21
N ASP A 86 13.42 -11.10 -0.74
CA ASP A 86 14.53 -10.15 -0.75
C ASP A 86 14.97 -9.74 0.66
N GLY A 87 14.03 -9.62 1.59
CA GLY A 87 14.30 -9.43 3.01
C GLY A 87 15.10 -10.60 3.60
N TYR A 88 14.69 -11.84 3.31
CA TYR A 88 15.44 -13.03 3.74
C TYR A 88 16.83 -13.12 3.12
N CYS A 89 17.00 -12.78 1.84
CA CYS A 89 18.33 -12.66 1.24
C CYS A 89 19.21 -11.72 2.07
N SER A 90 18.70 -10.52 2.34
CA SER A 90 19.45 -9.46 3.02
C SER A 90 19.86 -9.85 4.44
N ILE A 91 18.96 -10.45 5.24
CA ILE A 91 19.30 -10.85 6.62
C ILE A 91 20.25 -12.04 6.67
N ASN A 92 20.32 -12.85 5.61
CA ASN A 92 21.29 -13.93 5.46
C ASN A 92 22.62 -13.46 4.82
N GLY A 93 22.82 -12.15 4.66
CA GLY A 93 24.05 -11.60 4.08
C GLY A 93 24.18 -11.76 2.56
N ILE A 94 23.08 -12.08 1.88
CA ILE A 94 23.03 -12.31 0.44
C ILE A 94 22.48 -11.07 -0.24
N HIS A 95 23.20 -10.57 -1.24
CA HIS A 95 22.76 -9.42 -2.00
C HIS A 95 21.53 -9.79 -2.88
N PRO A 96 20.35 -9.17 -2.72
CA PRO A 96 19.12 -9.55 -3.44
C PRO A 96 19.19 -9.45 -4.98
N PHE A 97 20.19 -8.74 -5.48
CA PHE A 97 20.43 -8.54 -6.92
C PHE A 97 21.43 -9.54 -7.51
N ALA A 98 22.06 -10.39 -6.68
CA ALA A 98 23.15 -11.25 -7.13
C ALA A 98 22.68 -12.58 -7.74
N ASN A 99 21.51 -13.07 -7.33
CA ASN A 99 20.99 -14.37 -7.78
C ASN A 99 19.48 -14.27 -8.05
N VAL A 100 18.99 -15.12 -8.96
CA VAL A 100 17.56 -15.31 -9.12
C VAL A 100 17.02 -16.27 -8.04
N PRO A 101 15.77 -16.09 -7.57
CA PRO A 101 15.18 -16.95 -6.54
C PRO A 101 15.23 -18.45 -6.85
N SER A 102 14.99 -18.85 -8.10
CA SER A 102 14.98 -20.25 -8.53
C SER A 102 16.34 -20.96 -8.44
N GLU A 103 17.44 -20.22 -8.44
CA GLU A 103 18.78 -20.74 -8.19
C GLU A 103 19.09 -20.80 -6.70
N LEU A 104 18.69 -19.74 -5.98
CA LEU A 104 19.03 -19.56 -4.58
C LEU A 104 18.26 -20.52 -3.65
N VAL A 105 17.03 -20.90 -4.00
CA VAL A 105 16.22 -21.88 -3.24
C VAL A 105 16.95 -23.21 -3.05
N LYS A 106 17.77 -23.62 -4.02
CA LYS A 106 18.51 -24.90 -4.00
C LYS A 106 19.56 -24.96 -2.89
N GLN A 107 19.98 -23.80 -2.38
CA GLN A 107 20.97 -23.68 -1.31
C GLN A 107 20.37 -23.92 0.08
N LYS A 108 19.04 -24.06 0.19
CA LYS A 108 18.32 -24.36 1.45
C LYS A 108 18.63 -23.36 2.57
N ILE A 109 18.73 -22.09 2.21
CA ILE A 109 18.97 -20.99 3.15
C ILE A 109 17.70 -20.75 3.97
N VAL A 110 17.86 -20.41 5.25
CA VAL A 110 16.74 -20.17 6.18
C VAL A 110 15.84 -19.03 5.66
N GLY A 111 14.55 -19.33 5.50
CA GLY A 111 13.53 -18.39 5.00
C GLY A 111 13.44 -18.31 3.46
N LEU A 112 14.30 -19.02 2.73
CA LEU A 112 14.29 -19.10 1.27
C LEU A 112 13.94 -20.52 0.82
N ASP A 113 12.67 -20.89 1.00
CA ASP A 113 12.15 -22.22 0.67
C ASP A 113 11.22 -22.22 -0.56
N ASP A 114 10.91 -23.42 -1.05
CA ASP A 114 10.01 -23.62 -2.19
C ASP A 114 8.60 -23.10 -1.89
N GLN A 115 8.15 -23.12 -0.64
CA GLN A 115 6.81 -22.62 -0.29
C GLN A 115 6.70 -21.13 -0.57
N LEU A 116 7.69 -20.34 -0.14
CA LEU A 116 7.75 -18.92 -0.43
C LEU A 116 7.99 -18.65 -1.92
N LEU A 117 8.86 -19.42 -2.57
CA LEU A 117 9.17 -19.27 -4.00
C LEU A 117 7.92 -19.39 -4.88
N HIS A 118 7.01 -20.31 -4.54
CA HIS A 118 5.77 -20.54 -5.28
C HIS A 118 4.69 -19.46 -5.05
N GLN A 119 4.91 -18.50 -4.14
CA GLN A 119 3.93 -17.46 -3.84
C GLN A 119 4.07 -16.20 -4.70
N PHE A 120 5.14 -16.05 -5.50
CA PHE A 120 5.31 -14.91 -6.40
C PHE A 120 5.70 -15.32 -7.82
N ASN A 121 5.33 -14.49 -8.80
CA ASN A 121 5.46 -14.79 -10.23
C ASN A 121 6.81 -14.40 -10.86
N SER A 122 7.80 -14.01 -10.06
CA SER A 122 9.12 -13.58 -10.51
C SER A 122 10.32 -14.46 -10.07
N PRO A 123 10.21 -15.81 -10.06
CA PRO A 123 11.27 -16.69 -9.52
C PRO A 123 12.56 -16.70 -10.36
N ASN A 124 12.47 -16.34 -11.64
CA ASN A 124 13.61 -16.32 -12.58
C ASN A 124 14.12 -14.91 -12.87
N TYR A 125 13.72 -13.91 -12.06
CA TYR A 125 14.11 -12.53 -12.27
C TYR A 125 14.92 -11.99 -11.08
N PHE A 126 15.95 -11.23 -11.39
CA PHE A 126 16.69 -10.45 -10.39
C PHE A 126 15.76 -9.44 -9.72
N SER A 127 16.13 -9.04 -8.50
CA SER A 127 15.38 -7.98 -7.83
C SER A 127 15.48 -6.68 -8.62
N VAL A 128 14.34 -5.99 -8.75
CA VAL A 128 14.23 -4.69 -9.42
C VAL A 128 13.98 -3.55 -8.41
N TYR A 129 13.86 -3.88 -7.13
CA TYR A 129 13.46 -2.92 -6.11
C TYR A 129 14.66 -2.11 -5.62
N PRO A 130 14.56 -0.78 -5.52
CA PRO A 130 15.67 0.08 -5.11
C PRO A 130 16.15 -0.21 -3.68
N LEU A 131 17.40 0.16 -3.39
CA LEU A 131 18.07 -0.12 -2.11
C LEU A 131 17.29 0.35 -0.87
N VAL A 132 16.60 1.49 -0.96
CA VAL A 132 15.77 2.00 0.15
C VAL A 132 14.65 1.02 0.50
N LEU A 133 14.03 0.39 -0.49
CA LEU A 133 13.02 -0.64 -0.25
C LEU A 133 13.64 -1.92 0.31
N GLN A 134 14.83 -2.30 -0.18
CA GLN A 134 15.55 -3.47 0.33
C GLN A 134 15.82 -3.37 1.83
N ILE A 135 16.16 -2.18 2.34
CA ILE A 135 16.34 -1.95 3.78
C ILE A 135 15.02 -2.19 4.54
N ILE A 136 13.89 -1.71 4.02
CA ILE A 136 12.56 -1.94 4.62
C ILE A 136 12.23 -3.43 4.64
N PHE A 137 12.56 -4.16 3.56
CA PHE A 137 12.33 -5.59 3.45
C PHE A 137 13.16 -6.36 4.46
N ALA A 138 14.45 -6.04 4.59
CA ALA A 138 15.35 -6.65 5.54
C ALA A 138 14.90 -6.42 6.99
N ILE A 139 14.56 -5.18 7.36
CA ILE A 139 14.07 -4.86 8.71
C ILE A 139 12.77 -5.60 9.00
N SER A 140 11.84 -5.60 8.05
CA SER A 140 10.55 -6.29 8.20
C SER A 140 10.73 -7.81 8.35
N ALA A 141 11.60 -8.43 7.55
CA ALA A 141 11.91 -9.86 7.63
C ALA A 141 12.58 -10.22 8.97
N PHE A 142 13.55 -9.41 9.40
CA PHE A 142 14.24 -9.59 10.69
C PHE A 142 13.27 -9.54 11.88
N LEU A 143 12.40 -8.52 11.92
CA LEU A 143 11.43 -8.35 13.00
C LEU A 143 10.26 -9.34 12.93
N GLY A 144 9.89 -9.77 11.73
CA GLY A 144 8.77 -10.69 11.49
C GLY A 144 9.05 -12.14 11.87
N LYS A 145 10.33 -12.54 12.02
CA LYS A 145 10.77 -13.83 12.59
C LYS A 145 10.04 -15.06 12.00
N GLY A 146 9.93 -15.16 10.68
CA GLY A 146 9.26 -16.30 10.03
C GLY A 146 7.77 -16.10 9.73
N ASN A 147 7.12 -15.07 10.31
CA ASN A 147 5.69 -14.83 10.09
C ASN A 147 5.45 -13.88 8.91
N ASN A 148 5.11 -14.42 7.74
CA ASN A 148 4.87 -13.64 6.52
C ASN A 148 3.80 -12.56 6.70
N PHE A 149 2.73 -12.82 7.44
CA PHE A 149 1.68 -11.84 7.70
C PHE A 149 2.22 -10.64 8.50
N LEU A 150 3.02 -10.91 9.55
CA LEU A 150 3.66 -9.86 10.33
C LEU A 150 4.68 -9.07 9.48
N ILE A 151 5.49 -9.74 8.65
CA ILE A 151 6.44 -9.09 7.74
C ILE A 151 5.70 -8.12 6.81
N ILE A 152 4.58 -8.54 6.23
CA ILE A 152 3.75 -7.71 5.34
C ILE A 152 3.19 -6.50 6.11
N ILE A 153 2.66 -6.69 7.31
CA ILE A 153 2.16 -5.57 8.14
C ILE A 153 3.28 -4.58 8.42
N LEU A 154 4.49 -5.04 8.78
CA LEU A 154 5.63 -4.18 9.05
C LEU A 154 6.02 -3.35 7.81
N MET A 155 6.09 -3.98 6.63
CA MET A 155 6.32 -3.27 5.36
C MET A 155 5.24 -2.21 5.11
N LYS A 156 3.97 -2.57 5.29
CA LYS A 156 2.84 -1.65 5.15
C LYS A 156 2.92 -0.47 6.12
N VAL A 157 3.33 -0.68 7.38
CA VAL A 157 3.54 0.40 8.34
C VAL A 157 4.59 1.39 7.83
N PHE A 158 5.73 0.92 7.32
CA PHE A 158 6.73 1.82 6.72
C PHE A 158 6.15 2.61 5.54
N PHE A 159 5.39 1.96 4.65
CA PHE A 159 4.77 2.63 3.51
C PHE A 159 3.74 3.68 3.93
N VAL A 160 2.88 3.38 4.91
CA VAL A 160 1.94 4.35 5.50
C VAL A 160 2.70 5.57 6.06
N LEU A 161 3.80 5.35 6.77
CA LEU A 161 4.61 6.44 7.31
C LEU A 161 5.22 7.32 6.22
N PHE A 162 5.75 6.72 5.15
CA PHE A 162 6.26 7.46 3.99
C PHE A 162 5.16 8.24 3.29
N GLU A 163 3.96 7.67 3.15
CA GLU A 163 2.81 8.37 2.58
C GLU A 163 2.37 9.57 3.44
N PHE A 164 2.33 9.43 4.76
CA PHE A 164 2.04 10.56 5.65
C PHE A 164 3.10 11.65 5.55
N GLY A 165 4.39 11.27 5.46
CA GLY A 165 5.47 12.19 5.17
C GLY A 165 5.26 12.92 3.84
N ALA A 166 4.93 12.18 2.77
CA ALA A 166 4.66 12.75 1.46
C ALA A 166 3.48 13.73 1.48
N ILE A 167 2.35 13.37 2.11
CA ILE A 167 1.19 14.26 2.28
C ILE A 167 1.60 15.54 3.01
N TYR A 168 2.36 15.43 4.11
CA TYR A 168 2.85 16.58 4.86
C TYR A 168 3.70 17.51 3.98
N PHE A 169 4.66 16.96 3.22
CA PHE A 169 5.51 17.76 2.34
C PHE A 169 4.74 18.36 1.15
N ILE A 170 3.77 17.64 0.58
CA ILE A 170 2.88 18.15 -0.48
C ILE A 170 2.08 19.34 0.03
N LEU A 171 1.48 19.26 1.23
CA LEU A 171 0.74 20.38 1.82
C LEU A 171 1.65 21.60 2.06
N LYS A 172 2.88 21.36 2.54
CA LYS A 172 3.88 22.43 2.73
C LYS A 172 4.30 23.06 1.39
N LEU A 173 4.47 22.25 0.35
CA LEU A 173 4.80 22.70 -1.00
C LEU A 173 3.66 23.50 -1.62
N LEU A 174 2.42 23.02 -1.53
CA LEU A 174 1.22 23.73 -2.03
C LEU A 174 1.10 25.11 -1.38
N LYS A 175 1.32 25.21 -0.07
CA LYS A 175 1.34 26.48 0.65
C LYS A 175 2.44 27.42 0.11
N LYS A 176 3.65 26.91 -0.14
CA LYS A 176 4.76 27.70 -0.69
C LYS A 176 4.49 28.16 -2.13
N LEU A 177 3.76 27.38 -2.91
CA LEU A 177 3.36 27.69 -4.29
C LEU A 177 2.08 28.53 -4.39
N GLY A 178 1.45 28.91 -3.27
CA GLY A 178 0.17 29.63 -3.27
C GLY A 178 -1.01 28.81 -3.82
N LYS A 179 -0.88 27.49 -3.89
CA LYS A 179 -1.93 26.57 -4.38
C LYS A 179 -2.85 26.11 -3.25
N ALA A 180 -4.09 25.78 -3.59
CA ALA A 180 -5.07 25.30 -2.62
C ALA A 180 -4.68 23.93 -2.06
N SER A 181 -4.82 23.73 -0.74
CA SER A 181 -4.49 22.46 -0.07
C SER A 181 -5.31 21.27 -0.59
N ARG A 182 -6.49 21.52 -1.18
CA ARG A 182 -7.31 20.47 -1.80
C ARG A 182 -6.59 19.74 -2.94
N GLU A 183 -5.61 20.35 -3.60
CA GLU A 183 -4.87 19.66 -4.67
C GLU A 183 -4.07 18.45 -4.15
N CYS A 184 -3.86 18.33 -2.83
CA CYS A 184 -3.30 17.14 -2.20
C CYS A 184 -4.16 15.88 -2.41
N PHE A 185 -5.47 16.01 -2.67
CA PHE A 185 -6.36 14.86 -2.87
C PHE A 185 -5.98 14.03 -4.11
N ALA A 186 -5.40 14.64 -5.14
CA ALA A 186 -4.92 13.92 -6.31
C ALA A 186 -3.85 12.88 -5.92
N PHE A 187 -2.94 13.26 -5.00
CA PHE A 187 -1.96 12.33 -4.44
C PHE A 187 -2.64 11.27 -3.56
N CYS A 188 -3.51 11.67 -2.64
CA CYS A 188 -4.17 10.75 -1.70
C CYS A 188 -5.02 9.67 -2.40
N LEU A 189 -5.64 9.98 -3.53
CA LEU A 189 -6.39 9.02 -4.34
C LEU A 189 -5.45 8.13 -5.17
N ALA A 190 -4.39 8.71 -5.73
CA ALA A 190 -3.44 8.00 -6.57
C ALA A 190 -2.48 7.09 -5.78
N SER A 191 -2.29 7.33 -4.48
CA SER A 191 -1.31 6.62 -3.66
C SER A 191 -1.83 5.31 -3.06
N ASN A 192 -3.11 4.94 -3.25
CA ASN A 192 -3.66 3.67 -2.73
C ASN A 192 -3.13 2.41 -3.44
N ARG A 193 -1.95 2.46 -4.07
CA ARG A 193 -1.41 1.42 -4.97
C ARG A 193 -0.75 0.25 -4.26
N PHE A 194 -0.59 0.28 -2.95
CA PHE A 194 0.28 -0.64 -2.20
C PHE A 194 -0.45 -1.64 -1.30
N TYR A 195 -1.73 -1.91 -1.55
CA TYR A 195 -2.54 -2.82 -0.73
C TYR A 195 -3.35 -3.80 -1.57
#